data_AF-A0A0S1XXA9-F1
#
_entry.id   AF-A0A0S1XXA9-F1
#
_cell.length_a   1.000
_cell.length_b   1.000
_cell.length_c   1.000
_cell.angle_alpha   90.00
_cell.angle_beta   90.00
_cell.angle_gamma   90.00
#
_symmetry.space_group_name_H-M   'P 1'
#
loop_
_entity.id
_entity.type
_entity.pdbx_description
1 polymer ?
#
loop_
_entity_poly.entity_id
_entity_poly.type
_entity_poly.pdbx_seq_one_letter_code
_entity_poly.pdbx_strand_id
1 'polypeptide(L)'
;MNDVADYSLAQHQLQAHRLRVTMARIEVFHALHRAGGRPVSRDGLLLRIVELGGVTCLSTMNRALRDLVRVGLVVADVERGSPSLFRLTETTRPSRRQI
;
A
#
# COMPACT_ATOMS: atom_id res chain seq x y z
N MET A 1 -15.25 9.51 -6.29
CA MET A 1 -14.17 10.40 -6.76
C MET A 1 -13.45 11.00 -5.55
N ASN A 2 -12.27 10.50 -5.20
CA ASN A 2 -11.37 11.17 -4.24
C ASN A 2 -9.89 10.79 -4.45
N ASP A 3 -9.51 10.42 -5.68
CA ASP A 3 -8.19 9.84 -5.98
C ASP A 3 -7.03 10.83 -5.72
N VAL A 4 -7.29 12.13 -5.87
CA VAL A 4 -6.33 13.20 -5.55
C VAL A 4 -6.00 13.25 -4.06
N ALA A 5 -7.00 13.09 -3.18
CA ALA A 5 -6.78 13.06 -1.73
C ALA A 5 -6.02 11.79 -1.32
N ASP A 6 -6.35 10.65 -1.93
CA ASP A 6 -5.67 9.38 -1.66
C ASP A 6 -4.21 9.38 -2.14
N TYR A 7 -3.91 10.00 -3.29
CA TYR A 7 -2.54 10.18 -3.75
C TYR A 7 -1.75 11.15 -2.87
N SER A 8 -2.39 12.20 -2.38
CA SER A 8 -1.76 13.12 -1.42
C SER A 8 -1.41 12.40 -0.12
N LEU A 9 -2.30 11.53 0.38
CA LEU A 9 -2.05 10.67 1.52
C LEU A 9 -0.88 9.71 1.26
N ALA A 10 -0.87 9.04 0.10
CA ALA A 10 0.22 8.12 -0.27
C ALA A 10 1.57 8.84 -0.29
N GLN A 11 1.64 10.01 -0.92
CA GLN A 11 2.86 10.82 -0.97
C GLN A 11 3.35 11.19 0.44
N HIS A 12 2.45 11.65 1.30
CA HIS A 12 2.77 12.01 2.67
C HIS A 12 3.32 10.81 3.46
N GLN A 13 2.68 9.65 3.35
CA GLN A 13 3.11 8.43 4.04
C GLN A 13 4.49 7.96 3.57
N LEU A 14 4.76 8.00 2.26
CA LEU A 14 6.07 7.65 1.72
C LEU A 14 7.17 8.59 2.23
N GLN A 15 6.90 9.90 2.26
CA GLN A 15 7.84 10.90 2.76
C GLN A 15 8.11 10.73 4.27
N ALA A 16 7.07 10.50 5.07
CA ALA A 16 7.19 10.27 6.51
C ALA A 16 8.09 9.06 6.83
N HIS A 17 8.10 8.04 5.97
CA HIS A 17 8.93 6.84 6.09
C HIS A 17 10.26 6.95 5.32
N ARG A 18 10.65 8.16 4.89
CA ARG A 18 11.87 8.45 4.13
C ARG A 18 12.03 7.59 2.87
N LEU A 19 10.91 7.16 2.27
CA LEU A 19 10.90 6.51 0.97
C LEU A 19 10.79 7.55 -0.14
N ARG A 20 11.62 7.41 -1.18
CA ARG A 20 11.45 8.18 -2.42
C ARG A 20 10.03 8.01 -2.95
N VAL A 21 9.38 9.12 -3.27
CA VAL A 21 8.05 9.11 -3.88
C VAL A 21 8.18 8.70 -5.34
N THR A 22 7.58 7.58 -5.71
CA THR A 22 7.51 7.09 -7.10
C THR A 22 6.09 6.67 -7.41
N MET A 23 5.70 6.72 -8.69
CA MET A 23 4.34 6.37 -9.09
C MET A 23 3.97 4.94 -8.68
N ALA A 24 4.87 3.97 -8.88
CA ALA A 24 4.62 2.60 -8.45
C ALA A 24 4.37 2.44 -6.94
N ARG A 25 5.06 3.21 -6.09
CA ARG A 25 4.83 3.17 -4.64
C ARG A 25 3.52 3.84 -4.26
N ILE A 26 3.14 4.91 -4.96
CA ILE A 26 1.84 5.56 -4.81
C ILE A 26 0.72 4.61 -5.21
N GLU A 27 0.79 4.01 -6.40
CA GLU A 27 -0.23 3.09 -6.91
C GLU A 27 -0.41 1.87 -6.00
N VAL A 28 0.68 1.25 -5.55
CA VAL A 28 0.62 0.12 -4.60
C VAL A 28 -0.01 0.54 -3.27
N PHE A 29 0.43 1.67 -2.71
CA PHE A 29 -0.14 2.17 -1.46
C PHE A 29 -1.63 2.49 -1.61
N HIS A 30 -2.02 3.17 -2.70
CA HIS A 30 -3.39 3.56 -2.98
C HIS A 30 -4.30 2.35 -3.16
N ALA A 31 -3.85 1.33 -3.91
CA ALA A 31 -4.61 0.10 -4.09
C ALA A 31 -4.83 -0.65 -2.77
N LEU A 32 -3.83 -0.69 -1.88
CA LEU A 32 -3.98 -1.26 -0.53
C LEU A 32 -4.86 -0.38 0.38
N HIS A 33 -4.76 0.94 0.27
CA HIS A 33 -5.63 1.87 1.01
C HIS A 33 -7.10 1.67 0.64
N ARG A 34 -7.39 1.56 -0.67
CA ARG A 34 -8.74 1.28 -1.20
C ARG A 34 -9.26 -0.12 -0.85
N ALA A 35 -8.38 -1.05 -0.48
CA ALA A 35 -8.82 -2.34 0.07
C ALA A 35 -9.46 -2.21 1.46
N GLY A 36 -9.27 -1.08 2.15
CA GLY A 36 -9.93 -0.77 3.42
C GLY A 36 -9.44 -1.67 4.55
N GLY A 37 -8.14 -1.98 4.58
CA GLY A 37 -7.53 -2.86 5.60
C GLY A 37 -7.71 -4.36 5.33
N ARG A 38 -8.53 -4.75 4.35
CA ARG A 38 -8.65 -6.15 3.93
C ARG A 38 -7.34 -6.65 3.30
N PRO A 39 -6.82 -7.82 3.72
CA PRO A 39 -5.67 -8.44 3.07
C PRO A 39 -5.93 -8.70 1.59
N VAL A 40 -4.95 -8.42 0.73
CA VAL A 40 -5.04 -8.60 -0.72
C VAL A 40 -3.89 -9.49 -1.19
N SER A 41 -4.18 -10.49 -2.03
CA SER A 41 -3.13 -11.29 -2.67
C SER A 41 -2.32 -10.45 -3.66
N ARG A 42 -1.15 -10.95 -4.06
CA ARG A 42 -0.33 -10.30 -5.10
C ARG A 42 -1.11 -10.03 -6.39
N ASP A 43 -1.80 -11.05 -6.90
CA ASP A 43 -2.53 -10.95 -8.17
C ASP A 43 -3.76 -10.04 -8.03
N GLY A 44 -4.44 -10.11 -6.88
CA GLY A 44 -5.55 -9.21 -6.57
C GLY A 44 -5.09 -7.75 -6.44
N LEU A 45 -3.86 -7.50 -5.98
CA LEU A 45 -3.31 -6.16 -5.90
C LEU A 45 -2.98 -5.60 -7.29
N LEU A 46 -2.40 -6.43 -8.16
CA LEU A 46 -2.12 -6.04 -9.54
C LEU A 46 -3.41 -5.70 -10.28
N LEU A 47 -4.44 -6.53 -10.15
CA LEU A 47 -5.76 -6.26 -10.75
C LEU A 47 -6.33 -4.92 -10.27
N ARG A 48 -6.29 -4.65 -8.96
CA ARG A 48 -6.76 -3.38 -8.40
C ARG A 48 -6.00 -2.17 -8.93
N ILE A 49 -4.69 -2.27 -9.11
CA ILE A 49 -3.90 -1.16 -9.69
C ILE A 49 -4.39 -0.85 -11.10
N VAL A 50 -4.64 -1.87 -11.92
CA VAL A 50 -5.18 -1.70 -13.28
C VAL A 50 -6.59 -1.13 -13.26
N GLU A 51 -7.48 -1.60 -12.37
CA GLU A 51 -8.85 -1.08 -12.19
C GLU A 51 -8.86 0.40 -11.79
N LEU A 52 -7.84 0.86 -11.07
CA LEU A 52 -7.65 2.26 -10.68
C LEU A 52 -6.95 3.10 -11.78
N GLY A 53 -6.68 2.51 -12.96
CA GLY A 53 -5.99 3.18 -14.07
C GLY A 53 -4.47 3.28 -13.92
N GLY A 54 -3.88 2.54 -12.98
CA GLY A 54 -2.45 2.45 -12.80
C GLY A 54 -1.78 1.60 -13.89
N VAL A 55 -0.50 1.89 -14.14
CA VAL A 55 0.28 1.23 -15.21
C VAL A 55 1.46 0.42 -14.68
N THR A 56 1.59 0.29 -13.36
CA THR A 56 2.68 -0.48 -12.74
C THR A 56 2.60 -1.96 -13.10
N CYS A 57 3.66 -2.47 -13.73
CA CYS A 57 3.81 -3.89 -14.03
C CYS A 57 4.14 -4.73 -12.78
N LEU A 58 3.90 -6.04 -12.84
CA LEU A 58 4.08 -6.99 -11.72
C LEU A 58 5.47 -6.92 -11.05
N SER A 59 6.56 -6.83 -11.82
CA SER A 59 7.92 -6.77 -11.27
C SER A 59 8.17 -5.47 -10.50
N THR A 60 7.71 -4.35 -11.04
CA THR A 60 7.79 -3.03 -10.41
C THR A 60 6.90 -2.96 -9.17
N MET A 61 5.69 -3.53 -9.24
CA MET A 61 4.77 -3.68 -8.10
C MET A 61 5.45 -4.46 -6.97
N ASN A 62 6.06 -5.61 -7.27
CA ASN A 62 6.76 -6.44 -6.28
C ASN A 62 7.97 -5.72 -5.65
N ARG A 63 8.67 -4.87 -6.41
CA ARG A 63 9.74 -4.03 -5.86
C ARG A 63 9.17 -2.98 -4.90
N ALA A 64 8.11 -2.28 -5.30
CA ALA A 64 7.43 -1.30 -4.45
C ALA A 64 6.87 -1.95 -3.17
N LEU A 65 6.20 -3.09 -3.27
CA LEU A 65 5.72 -3.88 -2.13
C LEU A 65 6.85 -4.20 -1.14
N ARG A 66 7.99 -4.72 -1.62
CA ARG A 66 9.15 -5.00 -0.75
C ARG A 66 9.66 -3.75 -0.04
N ASP A 67 9.72 -2.62 -0.74
CA ASP A 67 10.15 -1.35 -0.13
C ASP A 67 9.19 -0.89 0.97
N LEU A 68 7.87 -1.01 0.74
CA LEU A 68 6.82 -0.63 1.69
C LEU A 68 6.79 -1.56 2.91
N VAL A 69 6.96 -2.87 2.72
CA VAL A 69 7.07 -3.84 3.81
C VAL A 69 8.30 -3.55 4.67
N ARG A 70 9.45 -3.29 4.02
CA ARG A 70 10.71 -3.01 4.72
C ARG A 70 10.62 -1.81 5.66
N VAL A 71 9.83 -0.79 5.32
CA VAL A 71 9.66 0.40 6.17
C VAL A 71 8.45 0.30 7.10
N GLY A 72 7.75 -0.84 7.13
CA GLY A 72 6.62 -1.06 8.03
C GLY A 72 5.31 -0.39 7.60
N LEU A 73 5.20 0.12 6.37
CA LEU A 73 3.95 0.66 5.82
C LEU A 73 2.96 -0.44 5.40
N VAL A 74 3.48 -1.62 5.07
CA VAL A 74 2.70 -2.78 4.62
C VAL A 74 3.08 -3.99 5.46
N VAL A 75 2.08 -4.74 5.90
CA VAL A 75 2.26 -6.07 6.49
C VAL A 75 2.09 -7.11 5.39
N ALA A 76 2.99 -8.09 5.36
CA ALA A 76 2.90 -9.25 4.49
C ALA A 76 2.64 -10.50 5.34
N ASP A 77 1.45 -11.07 5.19
CA ASP A 77 1.07 -12.33 5.84
C ASP A 77 1.48 -13.48 4.92
N VAL A 78 2.48 -14.26 5.38
CA VAL A 78 3.07 -15.37 4.61
C VAL A 78 2.80 -16.67 5.34
N GLU A 79 1.82 -17.45 4.85
CA GLU A 79 1.51 -18.78 5.36
C GLU A 79 2.07 -19.86 4.41
N ARG A 80 2.58 -20.95 4.99
CA ARG A 80 3.25 -22.01 4.24
C ARG A 80 2.22 -22.76 3.38
N GLY A 81 2.36 -22.67 2.06
CA GLY A 81 1.43 -23.31 1.11
C GLY A 81 0.29 -22.42 0.64
N SER A 82 0.20 -21.18 1.14
CA SER A 82 -0.82 -20.19 0.75
C SER A 82 -0.20 -19.01 0.00
N PRO A 83 -0.95 -18.31 -0.87
CA PRO A 83 -0.51 -17.04 -1.46
C PRO A 83 -0.22 -16.00 -0.37
N SER A 84 0.86 -15.23 -0.53
CA SER A 84 1.13 -14.09 0.37
C SER A 84 0.03 -13.05 0.27
N LEU A 85 -0.43 -12.56 1.42
CA LEU A 85 -1.44 -11.50 1.51
C LEU A 85 -0.79 -10.22 2.03
N PHE A 86 -1.28 -9.07 1.58
CA PHE A 86 -0.73 -7.76 1.89
C PHE A 86 -1.82 -6.80 2.38
N ARG A 87 -1.52 -6.00 3.40
CA ARG A 87 -2.39 -4.94 3.90
C ARG A 87 -1.56 -3.76 4.42
N LEU A 88 -2.15 -2.57 4.46
CA LEU A 88 -1.51 -1.45 5.14
C LEU A 88 -1.41 -1.74 6.63
N THR A 89 -0.29 -1.34 7.24
CA THR A 89 -0.19 -1.27 8.69
C THR A 89 -1.17 -0.23 9.20
N GLU A 90 -1.88 -0.51 10.29
CA GLU A 90 -2.71 0.50 10.94
C GLU A 90 -1.81 1.69 11.29
N THR A 91 -2.00 2.80 10.60
CA THR A 91 -1.41 4.06 11.01
C THR A 91 -2.07 4.38 12.33
N THR A 92 -1.33 4.18 13.42
CA THR A 92 -1.75 4.57 14.76
C THR A 92 -2.28 5.99 14.68
N ARG A 93 -3.61 6.14 14.78
CA ARG A 93 -4.19 7.45 15.09
C ARG A 93 -3.46 7.92 16.34
N PRO A 94 -2.97 9.17 16.41
CA PRO A 94 -2.53 9.70 17.69
C PRO A 94 -3.71 9.52 18.64
N SER A 95 -3.51 8.71 19.68
CA SER A 95 -4.48 8.55 20.75
C SER A 95 -4.87 9.96 21.18
N ARG A 96 -6.10 10.38 20.89
CA ARG A 96 -6.70 11.53 21.55
C ARG A 96 -6.75 11.15 23.01
N ARG A 97 -5.73 11.56 23.77
CA ARG A 97 -5.81 11.65 25.23
C ARG A 97 -7.03 12.50 25.52
N GLN A 98 -8.07 11.84 26.03
CA GLN A 98 -9.15 12.52 26.73
C GLN A 98 -8.49 13.27 27.89
N ILE A 99 -8.64 14.58 27.89
CA ILE A 99 -8.46 15.45 29.06
C ILE A 99 -9.87 15.87 29.46
#